data_AF-A0A817P4A3-F1
#
_entry.id   AF-A0A817P4A3-F1
#
_cell.length_a   1.000
_cell.length_b   1.000
_cell.length_c   1.000
_cell.angle_alpha   90.00
_cell.angle_beta   90.00
_cell.angle_gamma   90.00
#
_symmetry.space_group_name_H-M   'P 1'
#
loop_
_entity.id
_entity.type
_entity.pdbx_description
1 polymer ?
#
loop_
_entity_poly.entity_id
_entity_poly.type
_entity_poly.pdbx_seq_one_letter_code
_entity_poly.pdbx_strand_id
1 'polypeptide(L)'
;DPGCILAHSRSCEGKNKESNSFDQQRKLNHYYNSTLKSKNLVPKPVNNAISLSCVEFVVEDGRTFHLLQGSGFVSLAKQLFDAGKLISSSIDVDVQDLLPDPTAVTNFYSI
;
A
#
# COMPACT_ATOMS: atom_id res chain seq x y z
N ASP A 1 -46.83 12.51 29.09
CA ASP A 1 -46.55 11.29 28.31
C ASP A 1 -45.16 11.30 27.70
N PRO A 2 -44.17 10.62 28.30
CA PRO A 2 -42.85 10.40 27.73
C PRO A 2 -42.80 9.02 27.07
N GLY A 3 -42.50 8.91 25.77
CA GLY A 3 -42.52 7.58 25.14
C GLY A 3 -42.03 7.46 23.70
N CYS A 4 -41.04 8.23 23.25
CA CYS A 4 -40.49 8.09 21.89
C CYS A 4 -39.01 7.66 21.86
N ILE A 5 -38.58 6.76 22.76
CA ILE A 5 -37.24 6.14 22.70
C ILE A 5 -37.34 4.62 22.87
N LEU A 6 -38.15 3.94 22.05
CA LEU A 6 -38.32 2.49 22.13
C LEU A 6 -38.38 1.80 20.76
N ALA A 7 -37.50 2.22 19.83
CA ALA A 7 -37.42 1.59 18.51
C ALA A 7 -35.98 1.33 18.02
N HIS A 8 -35.02 1.06 18.91
CA HIS A 8 -33.66 0.67 18.47
C HIS A 8 -33.00 -0.43 19.30
N SER A 9 -33.77 -1.30 19.96
CA SER A 9 -33.23 -2.32 20.88
C SER A 9 -33.73 -3.73 20.59
N ARG A 10 -33.68 -4.17 19.33
CA ARG A 10 -33.94 -5.58 18.97
C ARG A 10 -32.99 -6.05 17.87
N SER A 11 -31.74 -6.30 18.23
CA SER A 11 -30.86 -7.11 17.38
C SER A 11 -29.73 -7.80 18.16
N CYS A 12 -30.04 -8.35 19.33
CA CYS A 12 -29.18 -9.32 20.03
C CYS A 12 -30.05 -10.36 20.74
N GLU A 13 -30.62 -11.32 20.01
CA GLU A 13 -31.06 -12.57 20.64
C GLU A 13 -29.92 -13.59 20.58
N GLY A 14 -29.24 -13.76 21.70
CA GLY A 14 -28.28 -14.84 21.90
C GLY A 14 -28.98 -16.19 22.01
N LYS A 15 -28.58 -17.13 21.17
CA LYS A 15 -28.79 -18.57 21.41
C LYS A 15 -27.43 -19.23 21.59
N ASN A 16 -27.11 -19.53 22.84
CA ASN A 16 -26.03 -20.44 23.22
C ASN A 16 -26.36 -21.85 22.72
N LYS A 17 -25.55 -22.36 21.80
CA LYS A 17 -25.22 -23.78 21.67
C LYS A 17 -23.75 -23.89 21.28
N GLU A 18 -22.94 -24.32 22.22
CA GLU A 18 -21.56 -24.73 21.99
C GLU A 18 -21.54 -26.00 21.15
N SER A 19 -20.87 -25.94 20.00
CA SER A 19 -20.14 -27.08 19.45
C SER A 19 -19.09 -26.54 18.48
N ASN A 20 -17.83 -26.58 18.93
CA ASN A 20 -16.56 -26.45 18.19
C ASN A 20 -16.66 -26.30 16.66
N SER A 21 -16.35 -25.11 16.15
CA SER A 21 -15.44 -25.01 15.01
C SER A 21 -14.58 -23.75 15.13
N PHE A 22 -13.28 -23.98 15.29
CA PHE A 22 -12.25 -23.03 14.91
C PHE A 22 -12.32 -22.89 13.38
N ASP A 23 -13.28 -22.15 12.85
CA ASP A 23 -13.36 -21.95 11.41
C ASP A 23 -13.60 -20.49 11.04
N GLN A 24 -12.49 -19.92 10.58
CA GLN A 24 -12.44 -18.91 9.54
C GLN A 24 -12.86 -17.52 9.96
N GLN A 25 -12.03 -16.92 10.82
CA GLN A 25 -11.49 -15.61 10.47
C GLN A 25 -10.96 -15.73 9.03
N ARG A 26 -11.79 -15.35 8.05
CA ARG A 26 -11.48 -15.42 6.62
C ARG A 26 -10.30 -14.49 6.37
N LYS A 27 -9.12 -15.09 6.53
CA LYS A 27 -7.85 -14.80 5.89
C LYS A 27 -7.88 -13.52 5.05
N LEU A 28 -7.46 -12.42 5.67
CA LEU A 28 -6.79 -11.28 5.04
C LEU A 28 -5.46 -11.69 4.36
N ASN A 29 -5.29 -12.97 4.00
CA ASN A 29 -4.10 -13.51 3.36
C ASN A 29 -4.24 -13.61 1.83
N HIS A 30 -5.39 -13.21 1.27
CA HIS A 30 -5.63 -13.33 -0.18
C HIS A 30 -5.11 -12.16 -1.02
N TYR A 31 -4.57 -11.10 -0.40
CA TYR A 31 -3.86 -10.06 -1.15
C TYR A 31 -2.40 -10.43 -1.49
N TYR A 32 -1.88 -11.52 -0.91
CA TYR A 32 -0.47 -11.88 -1.01
C TYR A 32 -0.27 -13.27 -1.62
N ASN A 33 -0.84 -13.53 -2.79
CA ASN A 33 -0.31 -14.61 -3.61
C ASN A 33 -0.73 -14.50 -5.08
N SER A 34 0.16 -13.91 -5.88
CA SER A 34 0.28 -14.33 -7.26
C SER A 34 1.70 -14.11 -7.78
N THR A 35 2.24 -15.16 -8.38
CA THR A 35 3.51 -15.23 -9.13
C THR A 35 4.83 -15.16 -8.34
N LEU A 36 5.14 -16.26 -7.64
CA LEU A 36 6.51 -16.69 -7.37
C LEU A 36 6.78 -18.02 -8.11
N LYS A 37 7.07 -17.93 -9.41
CA LYS A 37 7.90 -18.93 -10.08
C LYS A 37 9.13 -18.17 -10.60
N SER A 38 10.29 -18.57 -10.06
CA SER A 38 11.63 -17.98 -10.19
C SER A 38 11.74 -16.48 -9.91
N LYS A 39 11.96 -16.07 -8.65
CA LYS A 39 12.37 -14.71 -8.34
C LYS A 39 13.48 -14.77 -7.30
N ASN A 40 14.61 -14.12 -7.59
CA ASN A 40 15.62 -13.79 -6.59
C ASN A 40 14.89 -13.31 -5.33
N LEU A 41 15.11 -13.98 -4.21
CA LEU A 41 14.47 -13.59 -2.95
C LEU A 41 14.97 -12.18 -2.60
N VAL A 42 14.11 -11.19 -2.81
CA VAL A 42 14.32 -9.85 -2.27
C VAL A 42 14.47 -10.01 -0.75
N PRO A 43 15.52 -9.45 -0.13
CA PRO A 43 15.69 -9.54 1.32
C PRO A 43 14.43 -9.08 2.05
N LYS A 44 13.98 -9.83 3.06
CA LYS A 44 12.77 -9.50 3.83
C LYS A 44 12.75 -8.05 4.33
N PRO A 45 13.86 -7.47 4.84
CA PRO A 45 13.86 -6.07 5.26
C PRO A 45 13.53 -5.10 4.11
N VAL A 46 14.04 -5.35 2.92
CA VAL A 46 13.77 -4.53 1.73
C VAL A 46 12.31 -4.63 1.33
N ASN A 47 11.74 -5.84 1.29
CA ASN A 47 10.33 -6.02 0.97
C ASN A 47 9.41 -5.34 1.99
N ASN A 48 9.72 -5.46 3.28
CA ASN A 48 8.97 -4.81 4.34
C ASN A 48 9.01 -3.28 4.24
N ALA A 49 10.20 -2.70 4.01
CA ALA A 49 10.36 -1.26 3.84
C ALA A 49 9.55 -0.73 2.66
N ILE A 50 9.66 -1.36 1.49
CA ILE A 50 8.90 -0.97 0.29
C ILE A 50 7.39 -1.11 0.50
N SER A 51 6.96 -2.20 1.15
CA SER A 51 5.53 -2.39 1.44
C SER A 51 4.99 -1.29 2.36
N LEU A 52 5.75 -0.92 3.39
CA LEU A 52 5.38 0.14 4.33
C LEU A 52 5.31 1.49 3.62
N SER A 53 6.33 1.86 2.85
CA SER A 53 6.35 3.13 2.11
C SER A 53 5.21 3.25 1.09
N CYS A 54 4.84 2.14 0.42
CA CYS A 54 3.68 2.13 -0.46
C CYS A 54 2.35 2.34 0.29
N VAL A 55 2.23 1.80 1.51
CA VAL A 55 1.04 2.03 2.35
C VAL A 55 0.99 3.47 2.83
N GLU A 56 2.11 4.01 3.32
CA GLU A 56 2.23 5.40 3.77
C GLU A 56 1.87 6.36 2.65
N PHE A 57 2.46 6.20 1.46
CA PHE A 57 2.10 7.00 0.28
C PHE A 57 0.60 6.97 -0.02
N VAL A 58 -0.04 5.80 0.03
CA VAL A 58 -1.48 5.69 -0.25
C VAL A 58 -2.31 6.40 0.80
N VAL A 59 -1.95 6.28 2.08
CA VAL A 59 -2.67 6.86 3.21
C VAL A 59 -2.48 8.37 3.29
N GLU A 60 -1.24 8.84 3.22
CA GLU A 60 -0.87 10.25 3.39
C GLU A 60 -1.33 11.10 2.20
N ASP A 61 -1.19 10.61 0.96
CA ASP A 61 -1.61 11.34 -0.24
C ASP A 61 -3.08 11.06 -0.64
N GLY A 62 -3.81 10.27 0.15
CA GLY A 62 -5.21 9.90 -0.12
C GLY A 62 -5.39 9.23 -1.49
N ARG A 63 -4.46 8.35 -1.88
CA ARG A 63 -4.50 7.63 -3.16
C ARG A 63 -5.26 6.32 -3.03
N THR A 64 -5.53 5.68 -4.17
CA THR A 64 -6.09 4.32 -4.18
C THR A 64 -4.97 3.29 -4.29
N PHE A 65 -5.10 2.15 -3.62
CA PHE A 65 -4.13 1.05 -3.75
C PHE A 65 -4.00 0.52 -5.18
N HIS A 66 -5.01 0.74 -6.04
CA HIS A 66 -4.95 0.37 -7.44
C HIS A 66 -3.86 1.15 -8.21
N LEU A 67 -3.51 2.37 -7.78
CA LEU A 67 -2.46 3.18 -8.39
C LEU A 67 -1.10 2.47 -8.38
N LEU A 68 -0.81 1.68 -7.34
CA LEU A 68 0.44 0.92 -7.21
C LEU A 68 0.63 -0.15 -8.32
N GLN A 69 -0.46 -0.53 -8.99
CA GLN A 69 -0.45 -1.47 -10.13
C GLN A 69 -0.40 -0.76 -11.49
N GLY A 70 -0.56 0.57 -11.50
CA GLY A 70 -0.55 1.36 -12.72
C GLY A 70 0.81 1.33 -13.41
N SER A 71 0.80 1.22 -14.74
CA SER A 71 2.04 1.18 -15.55
C SER A 71 2.94 2.41 -15.35
N GLY A 72 2.34 3.59 -15.13
CA GLY A 72 3.07 4.82 -14.80
C GLY A 72 3.83 4.73 -13.48
N PHE A 73 3.15 4.28 -12.41
CA PHE A 73 3.78 4.10 -11.10
C PHE A 73 4.89 3.05 -11.14
N VAL A 74 4.65 1.90 -11.79
CA VAL A 74 5.67 0.84 -11.93
C VAL A 74 6.89 1.34 -12.68
N SER A 75 6.70 2.15 -13.73
CA SER A 75 7.80 2.76 -14.50
C SER A 75 8.59 3.76 -13.65
N LEU A 76 7.91 4.63 -12.90
CA LEU A 76 8.53 5.56 -11.97
C LEU A 76 9.35 4.83 -10.90
N ALA A 77 8.76 3.84 -10.24
CA ALA A 77 9.44 3.06 -9.21
C ALA A 77 10.72 2.41 -9.76
N LYS A 78 10.66 1.82 -10.96
CA LYS A 78 11.83 1.25 -11.62
C LYS A 78 12.93 2.30 -11.85
N GLN A 79 12.57 3.49 -12.36
CA GLN A 79 13.53 4.57 -12.59
C GLN A 79 14.17 5.05 -11.29
N LEU A 80 13.40 5.19 -10.21
CA LEU A 80 13.91 5.56 -8.88
C LEU A 80 14.86 4.50 -8.32
N PHE A 81 14.54 3.21 -8.48
CA PHE A 81 15.45 2.12 -8.08
C PHE A 81 16.74 2.13 -8.89
N ASP A 82 16.66 2.35 -10.20
CA ASP A 82 17.84 2.40 -11.07
C ASP A 82 18.71 3.63 -10.75
N ALA A 83 18.10 4.78 -10.46
CA ALA A 83 18.81 5.97 -9.99
C ALA A 83 19.46 5.73 -8.62
N GLY A 84 18.76 5.08 -7.68
CA GLY A 84 19.28 4.76 -6.35
C GLY A 84 20.51 3.86 -6.38
N LYS A 85 20.67 3.00 -7.40
CA LYS A 85 21.91 2.20 -7.59
C LYS A 85 23.12 3.05 -7.96
N LEU A 86 22.92 4.25 -8.50
CA LEU A 86 23.99 5.17 -8.90
C LEU A 86 24.45 6.07 -7.74
N ILE A 87 23.62 6.22 -6.71
CA ILE A 87 23.95 7.02 -5.52
C ILE A 87 24.91 6.20 -4.66
N SER A 88 26.16 6.66 -4.54
CA SER A 88 27.14 6.10 -3.62
C SER A 88 26.67 6.29 -2.18
N SER A 89 26.91 5.31 -1.31
CA SER A 89 26.60 5.37 0.13
C SER A 89 27.36 6.47 0.90
N SER A 90 28.27 7.19 0.24
CA SER A 90 29.03 8.32 0.77
C SER A 90 28.41 9.69 0.50
N ILE A 91 27.33 9.77 -0.28
CA ILE A 91 26.67 11.03 -0.63
C ILE A 91 25.34 11.07 0.10
N ASP A 92 25.19 12.06 0.98
CA ASP A 92 23.90 12.40 1.57
C ASP A 92 23.13 13.24 0.55
N VAL A 93 22.00 12.73 0.08
CA VAL A 93 21.17 13.37 -0.95
C VAL A 93 19.82 13.65 -0.33
N ASP A 94 19.43 14.93 -0.29
CA ASP A 94 18.06 15.29 0.08
C ASP A 94 17.12 14.90 -1.07
N VAL A 95 16.06 14.15 -0.74
CA VAL A 95 15.04 13.73 -1.70
C VAL A 95 14.34 14.95 -2.31
N GLN A 96 14.20 16.06 -1.58
CA GLN A 96 13.56 17.27 -2.08
C GLN A 96 14.35 17.91 -3.23
N ASP A 97 15.68 17.74 -3.26
CA ASP A 97 16.53 18.24 -4.34
C ASP A 97 16.41 17.39 -5.62
N LEU A 98 15.90 16.16 -5.51
CA LEU A 98 15.75 15.22 -6.62
C LEU A 98 14.37 15.28 -7.28
N LEU A 99 13.35 15.69 -6.52
CA LEU A 99 11.99 15.74 -7.02
C LEU A 99 11.81 16.99 -7.90
N PRO A 100 11.16 16.85 -9.07
CA PRO A 100 10.86 18.00 -9.89
C PRO A 100 9.86 18.90 -9.16
N ASP A 101 10.03 20.21 -9.31
CA ASP A 101 9.05 21.17 -8.81
C ASP A 101 7.67 20.87 -9.44
N PRO A 102 6.56 20.96 -8.70
CA PRO A 102 5.22 20.71 -9.25
C PRO A 102 4.86 21.59 -10.47
N THR A 103 5.53 22.74 -10.61
CA THR A 103 5.39 23.68 -11.72
C THR A 103 6.44 23.49 -12.81
N ALA A 104 7.36 22.54 -12.66
CA ALA A 104 8.34 22.19 -13.68
C ALA A 104 7.65 21.50 -14.86
N VAL A 105 7.15 22.30 -15.80
CA VAL A 105 6.77 21.81 -17.13
C VAL A 105 8.05 21.57 -17.90
N THR A 106 8.51 20.33 -17.89
CA THR A 106 9.62 19.93 -18.74
C THR A 106 9.12 19.77 -20.18
N ASN A 107 9.49 20.71 -21.05
CA ASN A 107 9.28 20.62 -22.50
C ASN A 107 10.17 19.49 -23.06
N PHE A 108 9.78 18.23 -22.88
CA PHE A 108 10.45 17.06 -23.47
C PHE A 108 9.98 16.77 -24.91
N TYR A 109 9.69 17.81 -25.69
CA TYR A 109 9.55 17.71 -27.14
C TYR A 109 10.59 18.60 -27.80
N SER A 110 11.80 18.09 -27.92
CA SER A 110 12.79 18.52 -28.91
C SER A 110 13.21 17.28 -29.69
N ILE A 111 12.36 16.88 -30.63
CA ILE A 111 12.70 16.03 -31.77
C ILE A 111 12.26 16.79 -33.01
#